data_AF-A0A1C6SJJ9-F1
#
_entry.id   AF-A0A1C6SJJ9-F1
#
_cell.length_a   1.000
_cell.length_b   1.000
_cell.length_c   1.000
_cell.angle_alpha   90.00
_cell.angle_beta   90.00
_cell.angle_gamma   90.00
#
_symmetry.space_group_name_H-M   'P 1'
#
loop_
_entity.id
_entity.type
_entity.pdbx_description
1 polymer ?
#
loop_
_entity_poly.entity_id
_entity_poly.type
_entity_poly.pdbx_seq_one_letter_code
_entity_poly.pdbx_strand_id
1 'polypeptide(L)'
;MREVLSDLLTWWRDGQPVGMATVVGTWRSAPRPPGATMLVGPDGTAVGSVSGGCVEAAVYEVGQEVLSTGRPVLTRYGVSDDDAFAVGLTCGGIIDLFVERVDDASFPQLADLAAAIDAGEPVAVATIVEGRPDQVGRRSVVWPDRWAGTLGSDRLDDAAADDVRGMLATGRTGTLRYGPDGQRRGDELTLFVASFAPPPRMLVFGAIDFAAAVARLGTYLGYRVTVCDARPVFATQRRFPGTEVVVDWPHRYLAAEVEAGRVDERTVICVLTHDPKFDVPVLQVALAQPVAYVGAMGSRRTHDDRLARLIEAGVPPDQLARLSSPIGLDLGARTPEETAVSVAAEIIATRWRGGGARLSTLNGRIHHDAD
;
A
#
# COMPACT_ATOMS: atom_id res chain seq x y z
N MET A 1 -1.78 -5.21 13.90
CA MET A 1 -3.06 -4.67 14.41
C MET A 1 -4.29 -5.46 13.97
N ARG A 2 -4.51 -5.77 12.68
CA ARG A 2 -5.74 -6.47 12.21
C ARG A 2 -6.11 -7.73 13.03
N GLU A 3 -5.12 -8.54 13.39
CA GLU A 3 -5.31 -9.79 14.16
C GLU A 3 -5.87 -9.59 15.57
N VAL A 4 -5.68 -8.41 16.17
CA VAL A 4 -6.04 -8.11 17.57
C VAL A 4 -7.07 -6.99 17.68
N LEU A 5 -7.58 -6.51 16.54
CA LEU A 5 -8.44 -5.32 16.48
C LEU A 5 -9.79 -5.53 17.16
N SER A 6 -10.34 -6.74 17.09
CA SER A 6 -11.59 -7.10 17.76
C SER A 6 -11.50 -6.98 19.28
N ASP A 7 -10.42 -7.49 19.87
CA ASP A 7 -10.17 -7.41 21.31
C ASP A 7 -9.92 -5.97 21.74
N LEU A 8 -9.07 -5.26 20.99
CA LEU A 8 -8.78 -3.84 21.23
C LEU A 8 -10.05 -2.99 21.22
N LEU A 9 -10.91 -3.16 20.20
CA LEU A 9 -12.14 -2.40 20.06
C LEU A 9 -13.15 -2.73 21.15
N THR A 10 -13.20 -3.98 21.60
CA THR A 10 -14.09 -4.40 22.70
C THR A 10 -13.69 -3.71 24.00
N TRP A 11 -12.43 -3.83 24.41
CA TRP A 11 -11.94 -3.18 25.64
C TRP A 11 -12.05 -1.66 25.58
N TRP A 12 -11.74 -1.08 24.42
CA TRP A 12 -11.87 0.36 24.20
C TRP A 12 -13.32 0.85 24.37
N ARG A 13 -14.31 0.12 23.82
CA ARG A 13 -15.74 0.45 23.97
C ARG A 13 -16.22 0.33 25.42
N ASP A 14 -15.63 -0.57 26.19
CA ASP A 14 -15.90 -0.75 27.61
C ASP A 14 -15.18 0.30 28.49
N GLY A 15 -14.50 1.28 27.87
CA GLY A 15 -13.76 2.34 28.56
C GLY A 15 -12.51 1.82 29.28
N GLN A 16 -12.03 0.63 28.93
CA GLN A 16 -10.85 0.02 29.54
C GLN A 16 -9.59 0.39 28.75
N PRO A 17 -8.56 0.98 29.40
CA PRO A 17 -7.31 1.27 28.72
C PRO A 17 -6.54 -0.01 28.39
N VAL A 18 -5.89 -0.02 27.22
CA VAL A 18 -5.14 -1.17 26.70
C VAL A 18 -3.69 -0.75 26.44
N GLY A 19 -2.73 -1.56 26.88
CA GLY A 19 -1.33 -1.41 26.50
C GLY A 19 -1.13 -2.01 25.12
N MET A 20 -0.72 -1.23 24.12
CA MET A 20 -0.53 -1.70 22.75
C MET A 20 0.94 -1.59 22.36
N ALA A 21 1.57 -2.70 22.05
CA ALA A 21 2.91 -2.78 21.49
C ALA A 21 2.85 -3.09 19.99
N THR A 22 3.47 -2.26 19.16
CA THR A 22 3.51 -2.44 17.71
C THR A 22 4.94 -2.49 17.20
N VAL A 23 5.25 -3.45 16.33
CA VAL A 23 6.52 -3.49 15.57
C VAL A 23 6.54 -2.34 14.58
N VAL A 24 7.48 -1.41 14.76
CA VAL A 24 7.62 -0.22 13.89
C VAL A 24 8.85 -0.27 13.02
N GLY A 25 9.83 -1.10 13.38
CA GLY A 25 11.06 -1.30 12.61
C GLY A 25 11.59 -2.72 12.80
N THR A 26 12.21 -3.26 11.76
CA THR A 26 12.81 -4.60 11.77
C THR A 26 14.11 -4.61 10.99
N TRP A 27 15.14 -5.27 11.50
CA TRP A 27 16.40 -5.49 10.80
C TRP A 27 16.81 -6.97 10.88
N ARG A 28 17.52 -7.44 9.85
CA ARG A 28 17.91 -8.84 9.68
C ARG A 28 16.67 -9.76 9.69
N SER A 29 16.83 -11.01 10.10
CA SER A 29 15.77 -12.03 10.13
C SER A 29 14.82 -11.83 11.32
N ALA A 30 14.14 -10.70 11.38
CA ALA A 30 13.11 -10.46 12.39
C ALA A 30 11.90 -11.39 12.16
N PRO A 31 11.30 -11.92 13.24
CA PRO A 31 10.28 -12.98 13.16
C PRO A 31 8.87 -12.48 12.78
N ARG A 32 8.57 -11.19 13.00
CA ARG A 32 7.29 -10.56 12.65
C ARG A 32 7.55 -9.23 11.91
N PRO A 33 6.73 -8.88 10.90
CA PRO A 33 6.93 -7.66 10.12
C PRO A 33 6.45 -6.41 10.87
N PRO A 34 6.82 -5.21 10.40
CA PRO A 34 6.21 -3.96 10.85
C PRO A 34 4.67 -4.02 10.79
N GLY A 35 4.02 -3.52 11.83
CA GLY A 35 2.56 -3.56 12.03
C GLY A 35 2.06 -4.79 12.81
N ALA A 36 2.92 -5.76 13.11
CA ALA A 36 2.59 -6.81 14.09
C ALA A 36 2.35 -6.17 15.46
N THR A 37 1.32 -6.64 16.18
CA THR A 37 0.84 -5.99 17.40
C THR A 37 0.62 -7.03 18.49
N MET A 38 0.91 -6.64 19.72
CA MET A 38 0.54 -7.34 20.95
C MET A 38 -0.19 -6.36 21.86
N LEU A 39 -1.23 -6.83 22.53
CA LEU A 39 -2.03 -6.09 23.49
C LEU A 39 -1.82 -6.64 24.90
N VAL A 40 -1.87 -5.75 25.87
CA VAL A 40 -1.99 -6.01 27.29
C VAL A 40 -3.33 -5.46 27.74
N GLY A 41 -4.28 -6.35 28.00
CA GLY A 41 -5.64 -6.05 28.37
C GLY A 41 -5.80 -5.66 29.86
N PRO A 42 -6.98 -5.18 30.25
CA PRO A 42 -7.24 -4.64 31.59
C PRO A 42 -7.16 -5.66 32.73
N ASP A 43 -7.33 -6.94 32.42
CA ASP A 43 -7.24 -8.07 33.36
C ASP A 43 -5.86 -8.74 33.35
N GLY A 44 -4.87 -8.14 32.66
CA GLY A 44 -3.55 -8.72 32.46
C GLY A 44 -3.50 -9.78 31.34
N THR A 45 -4.57 -9.95 30.57
CA THR A 45 -4.54 -10.83 29.40
C THR A 45 -3.62 -10.26 28.32
N ALA A 46 -2.78 -11.12 27.73
CA ALA A 46 -1.95 -10.79 26.58
C ALA A 46 -2.54 -11.37 25.28
N VAL A 47 -2.73 -10.55 24.25
CA VAL A 47 -3.30 -10.98 22.95
C VAL A 47 -2.39 -10.54 21.80
N GLY A 48 -2.16 -11.41 20.82
CA GLY A 48 -1.26 -11.13 19.69
C GLY A 48 0.21 -11.45 19.98
N SER A 49 1.10 -11.08 19.05
CA SER A 49 2.53 -11.35 19.16
C SER A 49 3.36 -10.46 18.24
N VAL A 50 4.52 -10.03 18.76
CA VAL A 50 5.51 -9.17 18.09
C VAL A 50 6.81 -9.89 17.76
N SER A 51 7.10 -11.06 18.33
CA SER A 51 8.36 -11.77 18.04
C SER A 51 8.27 -13.29 17.88
N GLY A 52 7.14 -13.91 18.18
CA GLY A 52 7.01 -15.37 18.19
C GLY A 52 7.52 -16.04 19.47
N GLY A 53 7.65 -15.30 20.58
CA GLY A 53 7.89 -15.82 21.93
C GLY A 53 9.20 -15.35 22.60
N CYS A 54 10.07 -14.61 21.92
CA CYS A 54 11.39 -14.23 22.45
C CYS A 54 11.34 -13.05 23.42
N VAL A 55 10.55 -12.02 23.12
CA VAL A 55 10.52 -10.76 23.89
C VAL A 55 9.16 -10.46 24.52
N GLU A 56 8.15 -11.32 24.32
CA GLU A 56 6.76 -11.10 24.73
C GLU A 56 6.62 -10.79 26.23
N ALA A 57 7.39 -11.46 27.10
CA ALA A 57 7.37 -11.18 28.54
C ALA A 57 7.90 -9.77 28.88
N ALA A 58 9.00 -9.36 28.26
CA ALA A 58 9.56 -8.01 28.46
C ALA A 58 8.62 -6.93 27.90
N VAL A 59 8.00 -7.20 26.75
CA VAL A 59 7.01 -6.31 26.12
C VAL A 59 5.75 -6.20 26.96
N TYR A 60 5.31 -7.30 27.58
CA TYR A 60 4.19 -7.30 28.52
C TYR A 60 4.47 -6.39 29.72
N GLU A 61 5.66 -6.47 30.32
CA GLU A 61 6.07 -5.59 31.43
C GLU A 61 6.08 -4.11 31.02
N VAL A 62 6.64 -3.79 29.85
CA VAL A 62 6.59 -2.42 29.30
C VAL A 62 5.15 -1.97 29.06
N GLY A 63 4.28 -2.86 28.55
CA GLY A 63 2.86 -2.58 28.37
C GLY A 63 2.16 -2.21 29.67
N GLN A 64 2.44 -2.95 30.76
CA GLN A 64 1.92 -2.64 32.11
C GLN A 64 2.45 -1.29 32.63
N GLU A 65 3.74 -1.00 32.40
CA GLU A 65 4.33 0.30 32.77
C GLU A 65 3.66 1.45 32.02
N VAL A 66 3.50 1.34 30.70
CA VAL A 66 2.85 2.34 29.85
C VAL A 66 1.38 2.54 30.22
N LEU A 67 0.65 1.47 30.57
CA LEU A 67 -0.72 1.56 31.11
C LEU A 67 -0.77 2.41 32.38
N SER A 68 0.18 2.20 33.30
CA SER A 68 0.23 2.92 34.58
C SER A 68 0.69 4.37 34.46
N THR A 69 1.68 4.64 33.60
CA THR A 69 2.31 5.96 33.47
C THR A 69 1.62 6.84 32.41
N GLY A 70 0.93 6.23 31.46
CA GLY A 70 0.36 6.90 30.28
C GLY A 70 1.41 7.42 29.29
N ARG A 71 2.70 7.12 29.49
CA ARG A 71 3.79 7.65 28.66
C ARG A 71 4.19 6.61 27.61
N PRO A 72 4.06 6.91 26.30
CA PRO A 72 4.50 5.98 25.26
C PRO A 72 6.02 5.82 25.24
N VAL A 73 6.50 4.65 24.83
CA VAL A 73 7.92 4.30 24.81
C VAL A 73 8.27 3.59 23.51
N LEU A 74 9.38 3.97 22.88
CA LEU A 74 10.02 3.19 21.82
C LEU A 74 11.14 2.33 22.43
N THR A 75 11.05 1.02 22.26
CA THR A 75 12.03 0.06 22.78
C THR A 75 12.64 -0.74 21.63
N ARG A 76 13.94 -1.03 21.72
CA ARG A 76 14.67 -1.85 20.75
C ARG A 76 15.07 -3.17 21.39
N TYR A 77 14.76 -4.28 20.74
CA TYR A 77 15.18 -5.62 21.13
C TYR A 77 16.00 -6.26 20.02
N GLY A 78 17.12 -6.89 20.38
CA GLY A 78 18.00 -7.55 19.43
C GLY A 78 19.20 -8.17 20.13
N VAL A 79 19.96 -8.98 19.38
CA VAL A 79 21.23 -9.53 19.87
C VAL A 79 22.30 -8.45 19.76
N SER A 80 22.64 -7.83 20.88
CA SER A 80 23.81 -6.98 21.04
C SER A 80 25.01 -7.88 21.37
N ASP A 81 26.11 -7.77 20.61
CA ASP A 81 27.37 -8.46 20.94
C ASP A 81 27.98 -7.97 22.28
N ASP A 82 27.51 -6.81 22.79
CA ASP A 82 28.06 -6.14 23.97
C ASP A 82 27.22 -6.28 25.25
N ASP A 83 26.01 -6.86 25.20
CA ASP A 83 25.13 -7.01 26.37
C ASP A 83 24.65 -8.46 26.56
N ALA A 84 25.39 -9.22 27.37
CA ALA A 84 25.08 -10.61 27.73
C ALA A 84 23.75 -10.79 28.52
N PHE A 85 23.07 -9.70 28.88
CA PHE A 85 21.83 -9.69 29.67
C PHE A 85 20.63 -9.04 28.95
N ALA A 86 20.79 -8.56 27.71
CA ALA A 86 19.67 -7.99 26.97
C ALA A 86 18.72 -9.10 26.47
N VAL A 87 17.41 -8.89 26.63
CA VAL A 87 16.39 -9.79 26.07
C VAL A 87 16.50 -9.77 24.55
N GLY A 88 17.08 -10.83 23.99
CA GLY A 88 17.43 -10.91 22.58
C GLY A 88 16.48 -11.79 21.76
N LEU A 89 16.45 -11.55 20.46
CA LEU A 89 15.75 -12.42 19.51
C LEU A 89 16.64 -13.61 19.15
N THR A 90 16.15 -14.83 19.36
CA THR A 90 16.89 -16.07 19.07
C THR A 90 17.23 -16.25 17.59
N CYS A 91 16.49 -15.58 16.70
CA CYS A 91 16.75 -15.57 15.25
C CYS A 91 17.87 -14.62 14.80
N GLY A 92 18.48 -13.85 15.71
CA GLY A 92 19.51 -12.85 15.38
C GLY A 92 18.97 -11.58 14.72
N GLY A 93 17.65 -11.39 14.72
CA GLY A 93 16.97 -10.16 14.27
C GLY A 93 17.09 -9.00 15.27
N ILE A 94 16.68 -7.82 14.82
CA ILE A 94 16.45 -6.65 15.68
C ILE A 94 15.03 -6.13 15.37
N ILE A 95 14.27 -5.78 16.39
CA ILE A 95 12.96 -5.15 16.27
C ILE A 95 12.87 -3.89 17.13
N ASP A 96 12.18 -2.89 16.60
CA ASP A 96 11.75 -1.70 17.34
C ASP A 96 10.26 -1.81 17.62
N LEU A 97 9.89 -1.64 18.88
CA LEU A 97 8.54 -1.73 19.39
C LEU A 97 8.11 -0.40 19.98
N PHE A 98 7.08 0.19 19.39
CA PHE A 98 6.40 1.33 19.97
C PHE A 98 5.28 0.83 20.88
N VAL A 99 5.36 1.18 22.16
CA VAL A 99 4.40 0.78 23.19
C VAL A 99 3.65 2.01 23.65
N GLU A 100 2.33 1.97 23.57
CA GLU A 100 1.45 3.09 23.90
C GLU A 100 0.21 2.65 24.66
N ARG A 101 -0.39 3.57 25.41
CA ARG A 101 -1.70 3.38 26.05
C ARG A 101 -2.80 3.79 25.09
N VAL A 102 -3.73 2.88 24.82
CA VAL A 102 -4.89 3.10 23.94
C VAL A 102 -6.17 3.13 24.78
N ASP A 103 -6.88 4.25 24.72
CA ASP A 103 -8.22 4.46 25.28
C ASP A 103 -8.99 5.49 24.42
N ASP A 104 -10.22 5.85 24.81
CA ASP A 104 -11.05 6.81 24.07
C ASP A 104 -10.39 8.19 23.96
N ALA A 105 -9.72 8.64 25.02
CA ALA A 105 -9.04 9.93 25.03
C ALA A 105 -7.79 9.91 24.14
N SER A 106 -7.02 8.82 24.18
CA SER A 106 -5.80 8.72 23.40
C SER A 106 -6.11 8.45 21.94
N PHE A 107 -7.05 7.56 21.60
CA PHE A 107 -7.37 7.14 20.22
C PHE A 107 -8.90 7.17 19.92
N PRO A 108 -9.51 8.36 19.84
CA PRO A 108 -10.95 8.49 19.63
C PRO A 108 -11.45 7.94 18.27
N GLN A 109 -10.58 7.91 17.26
CA GLN A 109 -10.92 7.43 15.91
C GLN A 109 -10.84 5.90 15.75
N LEU A 110 -10.59 5.13 16.82
CA LEU A 110 -10.40 3.68 16.71
C LEU A 110 -11.64 2.97 16.14
N ALA A 111 -12.84 3.41 16.49
CA ALA A 111 -14.07 2.83 15.97
C ALA A 111 -14.23 3.05 14.45
N ASP A 112 -13.88 4.24 13.95
CA ASP A 112 -13.93 4.56 12.52
C ASP A 112 -12.89 3.76 11.73
N LEU A 113 -11.67 3.62 12.29
CA LEU A 113 -10.64 2.75 11.74
C LEU A 113 -11.13 1.31 11.62
N ALA A 114 -11.73 0.77 12.69
CA ALA A 114 -12.22 -0.61 12.69
C ALA A 114 -13.34 -0.82 11.67
N ALA A 115 -14.28 0.12 11.58
CA ALA A 115 -15.35 0.08 10.57
C ALA A 115 -14.79 0.07 9.14
N ALA A 116 -13.80 0.91 8.84
CA ALA A 116 -13.15 0.94 7.53
C ALA A 116 -12.42 -0.38 7.21
N ILE A 117 -11.68 -0.94 8.18
CA ILE A 117 -10.97 -2.21 8.04
C ILE A 117 -11.92 -3.37 7.77
N ASP A 118 -13.07 -3.41 8.44
CA ASP A 118 -14.11 -4.44 8.29
C ASP A 118 -14.86 -4.28 6.96
N ALA A 119 -15.10 -3.05 6.51
CA ALA A 119 -15.70 -2.74 5.22
C ALA A 119 -14.74 -2.97 4.03
N GLY A 120 -13.46 -3.25 4.28
CA GLY A 120 -12.44 -3.34 3.24
C GLY A 120 -12.07 -2.00 2.60
N GLU A 121 -12.48 -0.89 3.22
CA GLU A 121 -12.12 0.46 2.80
C GLU A 121 -10.63 0.70 3.10
N PRO A 122 -9.81 1.19 2.13
CA PRO A 122 -8.44 1.54 2.40
C PRO A 122 -8.33 2.61 3.49
N VAL A 123 -7.60 2.29 4.57
CA VAL A 123 -7.33 3.22 5.67
C VAL A 123 -5.93 3.02 6.21
N ALA A 124 -5.30 4.08 6.71
CA ALA A 124 -4.00 4.04 7.39
C ALA A 124 -4.06 4.76 8.74
N VAL A 125 -3.19 4.34 9.66
CA VAL A 125 -2.91 5.08 10.90
C VAL A 125 -1.47 5.58 10.84
N ALA A 126 -1.29 6.88 11.04
CA ALA A 126 0.02 7.52 11.09
C ALA A 126 0.28 8.00 12.52
N THR A 127 1.29 7.44 13.20
CA THR A 127 1.61 7.71 14.61
C THR A 127 3.04 8.23 14.74
N ILE A 128 3.26 9.31 15.49
CA ILE A 128 4.61 9.79 15.82
C ILE A 128 5.22 8.84 16.84
N VAL A 129 6.27 8.12 16.45
CA VAL A 129 6.93 7.11 17.30
C VAL A 129 8.27 7.60 17.86
N GLU A 130 8.86 8.61 17.22
CA GLU A 130 10.03 9.36 17.72
C GLU A 130 9.85 10.84 17.39
N GLY A 131 10.24 11.72 18.31
CA GLY A 131 10.10 13.17 18.17
C GLY A 131 10.21 13.88 19.51
N ARG A 132 9.70 15.11 19.62
CA ARG A 132 9.63 15.79 20.92
C ARG A 132 8.69 15.04 21.87
N PRO A 133 8.97 15.02 23.20
CA PRO A 133 8.16 14.26 24.16
C PRO A 133 6.66 14.56 24.15
N ASP A 134 6.26 15.78 23.79
CA ASP A 134 4.87 16.23 23.70
C ASP A 134 4.18 15.86 22.37
N GLN A 135 4.94 15.34 21.40
CA GLN A 135 4.46 14.89 20.09
C GLN A 135 4.32 13.37 20.00
N VAL A 136 5.15 12.60 20.71
CA VAL A 136 5.15 11.13 20.63
C VAL A 136 3.78 10.56 21.03
N GLY A 137 3.27 9.63 20.23
CA GLY A 137 1.94 9.03 20.39
C GLY A 137 0.80 9.79 19.73
N ARG A 138 1.02 11.04 19.28
CA ARG A 138 0.02 11.73 18.44
C ARG A 138 -0.16 10.96 17.14
N ARG A 139 -1.40 10.87 16.69
CA ARG A 139 -1.73 10.12 15.49
C ARG A 139 -2.89 10.71 14.72
N SER A 140 -2.97 10.31 13.46
CA SER A 140 -4.11 10.57 12.59
C SER A 140 -4.52 9.29 11.85
N VAL A 141 -5.81 9.19 11.54
CA VAL A 141 -6.38 8.16 10.68
C VAL A 141 -6.62 8.77 9.31
N VAL A 142 -6.17 8.08 8.27
CA VAL A 142 -6.04 8.62 6.92
C VAL A 142 -6.70 7.68 5.92
N TRP A 143 -7.58 8.24 5.10
CA TRP A 143 -8.25 7.58 3.98
C TRP A 143 -7.77 8.22 2.67
N PRO A 144 -8.16 7.67 1.49
CA PRO A 144 -7.83 8.29 0.22
C PRO A 144 -8.31 9.74 0.12
N ASP A 145 -9.49 10.03 0.64
CA ASP A 145 -10.23 11.28 0.49
C ASP A 145 -10.30 12.15 1.76
N ARG A 146 -10.08 11.56 2.95
CA ARG A 146 -10.25 12.27 4.23
C ARG A 146 -9.14 11.99 5.24
N TRP A 147 -9.06 12.87 6.23
CA TRP A 147 -8.08 12.85 7.32
C TRP A 147 -8.78 13.15 8.65
N ALA A 148 -8.51 12.37 9.69
CA ALA A 148 -9.05 12.57 11.03
C ALA A 148 -7.94 12.55 12.09
N GLY A 149 -7.94 13.55 12.96
CA GLY A 149 -6.90 13.74 13.98
C GLY A 149 -5.84 14.76 13.56
N THR A 150 -4.78 14.89 14.35
CA THR A 150 -3.64 15.77 14.06
C THR A 150 -2.35 15.18 14.61
N LEU A 151 -1.27 15.34 13.86
CA LEU A 151 0.11 15.07 14.28
C LEU A 151 0.69 16.24 15.11
N GLY A 152 -0.07 17.32 15.27
CA GLY A 152 0.19 18.42 16.19
C GLY A 152 0.37 19.79 15.55
N SER A 153 0.37 19.88 14.22
CA SER A 153 0.30 21.15 13.49
C SER A 153 -0.14 20.93 12.05
N ASP A 154 -0.87 21.89 11.49
CA ASP A 154 -1.33 21.85 10.09
C ASP A 154 -0.18 21.61 9.10
N ARG A 155 0.99 22.20 9.36
CA ARG A 155 2.18 22.01 8.51
C ARG A 155 2.66 20.56 8.48
N LEU A 156 2.68 19.88 9.63
CA LEU A 156 3.09 18.48 9.71
C LEU A 156 2.04 17.57 9.10
N ASP A 157 0.76 17.86 9.35
CA ASP A 157 -0.37 17.13 8.76
C ASP A 157 -0.32 17.24 7.22
N ASP A 158 -0.15 18.43 6.67
CA ASP A 158 0.00 18.69 5.24
C ASP A 158 1.25 18.02 4.64
N ALA A 159 2.36 18.01 5.37
CA ALA A 159 3.60 17.42 4.90
C ALA A 159 3.50 15.89 4.84
N ALA A 160 2.84 15.29 5.83
CA ALA A 160 2.66 13.85 5.94
C ALA A 160 1.53 13.32 5.05
N ALA A 161 0.50 14.12 4.75
CA ALA A 161 -0.69 13.67 4.03
C ALA A 161 -0.37 12.98 2.71
N ASP A 162 0.45 13.60 1.85
CA ASP A 162 0.83 13.04 0.55
C ASP A 162 1.59 11.73 0.68
N ASP A 163 2.54 11.67 1.63
CA ASP A 163 3.42 10.52 1.80
C ASP A 163 2.64 9.33 2.42
N VAL A 164 1.76 9.60 3.39
CA VAL A 164 0.87 8.60 4.01
C VAL A 164 -0.13 8.06 2.99
N ARG A 165 -0.78 8.92 2.20
CA ARG A 165 -1.68 8.48 1.11
C ARG A 165 -0.93 7.67 0.06
N GLY A 166 0.32 8.03 -0.26
CA GLY A 166 1.19 7.26 -1.14
C GLY A 166 1.49 5.85 -0.61
N MET A 167 1.72 5.71 0.69
CA MET A 167 1.87 4.41 1.35
C MET A 167 0.56 3.62 1.33
N LEU A 168 -0.57 4.24 1.68
CA LEU A 168 -1.89 3.63 1.67
C LEU A 168 -2.30 3.12 0.28
N ALA A 169 -2.08 3.91 -0.77
CA ALA A 169 -2.39 3.56 -2.15
C ALA A 169 -1.62 2.33 -2.66
N THR A 170 -0.55 1.92 -1.96
CA THR A 170 0.26 0.74 -2.27
C THR A 170 0.17 -0.34 -1.19
N GLY A 171 -0.64 -0.15 -0.15
CA GLY A 171 -0.75 -1.06 0.99
C GLY A 171 0.56 -1.21 1.79
N ARG A 172 1.46 -0.23 1.72
CA ARG A 172 2.78 -0.30 2.39
C ARG A 172 2.67 0.19 3.84
N THR A 173 3.32 -0.55 4.74
CA THR A 173 3.48 -0.22 6.16
C THR A 173 4.96 0.00 6.45
N GLY A 174 5.30 1.02 7.23
CA GLY A 174 6.70 1.39 7.49
C GLY A 174 6.83 2.78 8.11
N THR A 175 8.04 3.35 8.08
CA THR A 175 8.33 4.65 8.68
C THR A 175 8.64 5.73 7.64
N LEU A 176 8.28 6.96 7.97
CA LEU A 176 8.61 8.19 7.26
C LEU A 176 9.39 9.11 8.23
N ARG A 177 10.24 9.97 7.69
CA ARG A 177 11.10 10.85 8.49
C ARG A 177 10.98 12.31 8.07
N TYR A 178 10.89 13.17 9.07
CA TYR A 178 10.72 14.61 8.92
C TYR A 178 11.58 15.38 9.91
N GLY A 179 11.74 16.67 9.65
CA GLY A 179 12.16 17.63 10.67
C GLY A 179 11.05 17.86 11.71
N PRO A 180 11.33 18.64 12.77
CA PRO A 180 10.46 18.77 13.94
C PRO A 180 9.05 19.33 13.63
N ASP A 181 8.89 20.05 12.52
CA ASP A 181 7.63 20.64 12.07
C ASP A 181 7.31 20.23 10.61
N GLY A 182 7.62 18.99 10.22
CA GLY A 182 7.23 18.43 8.93
C GLY A 182 8.13 18.80 7.74
N GLN A 183 9.33 19.33 7.99
CA GLN A 183 10.30 19.54 6.92
C GLN A 183 10.70 18.20 6.30
N ARG A 184 10.52 18.03 4.98
CA ARG A 184 10.98 16.81 4.29
C ARG A 184 12.51 16.72 4.34
N ARG A 185 13.05 15.50 4.45
CA ARG A 185 14.49 15.19 4.60
C ARG A 185 15.11 15.57 5.96
N GLY A 186 14.31 15.80 6.99
CA GLY A 186 14.80 15.75 8.37
C GLY A 186 14.79 14.31 8.91
N ASP A 187 15.43 14.12 10.07
CA ASP A 187 15.59 12.83 10.75
C ASP A 187 15.17 12.89 12.24
N GLU A 188 14.61 14.02 12.68
CA GLU A 188 14.28 14.29 14.08
C GLU A 188 12.89 13.78 14.51
N LEU A 189 12.00 13.55 13.55
CA LEU A 189 10.65 13.02 13.77
C LEU A 189 10.45 11.77 12.92
N THR A 190 10.13 10.65 13.57
CA THR A 190 9.76 9.38 12.91
C THR A 190 8.26 9.18 13.00
N LEU A 191 7.61 9.08 11.84
CA LEU A 191 6.20 8.74 11.69
C LEU A 191 6.07 7.28 11.26
N PHE A 192 5.43 6.44 12.06
CA PHE A 192 5.07 5.07 11.66
C PHE A 192 3.69 5.08 11.00
N VAL A 193 3.60 4.48 9.80
CA VAL A 193 2.38 4.37 9.02
C VAL A 193 1.99 2.91 8.91
N ALA A 194 0.86 2.54 9.51
CA ALA A 194 0.22 1.25 9.35
C ALA A 194 -0.91 1.34 8.32
N SER A 195 -0.70 0.78 7.12
CA SER A 195 -1.70 0.75 6.05
C SER A 195 -2.52 -0.53 6.07
N PHE A 196 -3.84 -0.38 6.03
CA PHE A 196 -4.82 -1.47 5.98
C PHE A 196 -5.50 -1.48 4.61
N ALA A 197 -4.75 -1.89 3.60
CA ALA A 197 -5.28 -2.15 2.27
C ALA A 197 -4.52 -3.33 1.65
N PRO A 198 -5.20 -4.26 0.95
CA PRO A 198 -4.47 -5.27 0.19
C PRO A 198 -3.64 -4.58 -0.90
N PRO A 199 -2.45 -5.10 -1.26
CA PRO A 199 -1.68 -4.57 -2.37
C PRO A 199 -2.55 -4.44 -3.63
N PRO A 200 -2.53 -3.30 -4.33
CA PRO A 200 -3.31 -3.12 -5.54
C PRO A 200 -2.88 -4.14 -6.60
N ARG A 201 -3.77 -4.50 -7.52
CA ARG A 201 -3.47 -5.51 -8.54
C ARG A 201 -3.04 -4.89 -9.86
N MET A 202 -2.10 -5.54 -10.53
CA MET A 202 -1.75 -5.23 -11.92
C MET A 202 -1.99 -6.49 -12.76
N LEU A 203 -2.94 -6.41 -13.68
CA LEU A 203 -3.28 -7.51 -14.58
C LEU A 203 -2.65 -7.24 -15.95
N VAL A 204 -1.74 -8.10 -16.38
CA VAL A 204 -1.01 -7.96 -17.64
C VAL A 204 -1.50 -9.04 -18.62
N PHE A 205 -2.18 -8.62 -19.68
CA PHE A 205 -2.73 -9.51 -20.69
C PHE A 205 -1.84 -9.55 -21.93
N GLY A 206 -1.24 -10.71 -22.20
CA GLY A 206 -0.28 -10.91 -23.29
C GLY A 206 1.14 -11.11 -22.75
N ALA A 207 1.61 -12.35 -22.76
CA ALA A 207 2.91 -12.76 -22.24
C ALA A 207 4.03 -12.55 -23.27
N ILE A 208 4.25 -11.32 -23.70
CA ILE A 208 5.35 -10.94 -24.62
C ILE A 208 6.55 -10.39 -23.84
N ASP A 209 7.67 -10.09 -24.51
CA ASP A 209 8.89 -9.65 -23.81
C ASP A 209 8.72 -8.32 -23.07
N PHE A 210 7.90 -7.41 -23.60
CA PHE A 210 7.49 -6.17 -22.91
C PHE A 210 6.74 -6.43 -21.61
N ALA A 211 5.99 -7.53 -21.52
CA ALA A 211 5.25 -7.88 -20.31
C ALA A 211 6.18 -8.16 -19.14
N ALA A 212 7.38 -8.70 -19.39
CA ALA A 212 8.32 -8.99 -18.31
C ALA A 212 8.86 -7.70 -17.69
N ALA A 213 9.15 -6.68 -18.50
CA ALA A 213 9.57 -5.37 -18.02
C ALA A 213 8.45 -4.66 -17.25
N VAL A 214 7.22 -4.67 -17.78
CA VAL A 214 6.04 -4.11 -17.11
C VAL A 214 5.76 -4.83 -15.79
N ALA A 215 5.82 -6.17 -15.76
CA ALA A 215 5.58 -6.95 -14.55
C ALA A 215 6.61 -6.65 -13.46
N ARG A 216 7.91 -6.60 -13.80
CA ARG A 216 8.96 -6.24 -12.83
C ARG A 216 8.72 -4.85 -12.24
N LEU A 217 8.38 -3.87 -13.08
CA LEU A 217 8.13 -2.51 -12.62
C LEU A 217 6.84 -2.39 -11.80
N GLY A 218 5.79 -3.14 -12.17
CA GLY A 218 4.58 -3.28 -11.38
C GLY A 218 4.85 -3.81 -9.97
N THR A 219 5.62 -4.90 -9.85
CA THR A 219 6.04 -5.44 -8.55
C THR A 219 6.85 -4.41 -7.76
N TYR A 220 7.78 -3.71 -8.41
CA TYR A 220 8.56 -2.65 -7.77
C TYR A 220 7.69 -1.50 -7.21
N LEU A 221 6.62 -1.15 -7.92
CA LEU A 221 5.64 -0.15 -7.47
C LEU A 221 4.66 -0.67 -6.41
N GLY A 222 4.81 -1.92 -5.97
CA GLY A 222 4.00 -2.53 -4.91
C GLY A 222 2.70 -3.17 -5.41
N TYR A 223 2.53 -3.40 -6.71
CA TYR A 223 1.39 -4.15 -7.22
C TYR A 223 1.58 -5.66 -7.04
N ARG A 224 0.48 -6.36 -6.75
CA ARG A 224 0.38 -7.80 -6.96
C ARG A 224 0.12 -8.04 -8.46
N VAL A 225 1.16 -8.49 -9.16
CA VAL A 225 1.11 -8.67 -10.61
C VAL A 225 0.64 -10.07 -10.99
N THR A 226 -0.29 -10.15 -11.95
CA THR A 226 -0.69 -11.39 -12.61
C THR A 226 -0.49 -11.24 -14.12
N VAL A 227 0.24 -12.16 -14.75
CA VAL A 227 0.42 -12.22 -16.21
C VAL A 227 -0.46 -13.34 -16.76
N CYS A 228 -1.35 -12.99 -17.70
CA CYS A 228 -2.28 -13.93 -18.32
C CYS A 228 -2.11 -13.96 -19.85
N ASP A 229 -1.99 -15.16 -20.41
CA ASP A 229 -1.96 -15.39 -21.86
C ASP A 229 -2.61 -16.74 -22.18
N ALA A 230 -3.39 -16.83 -23.26
CA ALA A 230 -4.05 -18.07 -23.66
C ALA A 230 -3.07 -19.16 -24.10
N ARG A 231 -1.81 -18.80 -24.39
CA ARG A 231 -0.80 -19.69 -24.96
C ARG A 231 0.18 -20.15 -23.88
N PRO A 232 0.18 -21.44 -23.49
CA PRO A 232 1.03 -21.96 -22.43
C PRO A 232 2.52 -21.84 -22.71
N VAL A 233 2.92 -21.78 -23.99
CA VAL A 233 4.32 -21.61 -24.39
C VAL A 233 4.89 -20.25 -23.96
N PHE A 234 4.04 -19.21 -23.89
CA PHE A 234 4.46 -17.86 -23.53
C PHE A 234 4.28 -17.58 -22.03
N ALA A 235 3.14 -17.96 -21.46
CA ALA A 235 2.83 -17.78 -20.04
C ALA A 235 3.51 -18.87 -19.19
N THR A 236 4.79 -18.65 -18.87
CA THR A 236 5.59 -19.58 -18.05
C THR A 236 6.28 -18.87 -16.89
N GLN A 237 6.42 -19.57 -15.76
CA GLN A 237 7.17 -19.07 -14.59
C GLN A 237 8.63 -18.72 -14.92
N ARG A 238 9.26 -19.41 -15.90
CA ARG A 238 10.63 -19.09 -16.33
C ARG A 238 10.76 -17.69 -16.93
N ARG A 239 9.74 -17.22 -17.64
CA ARG A 239 9.73 -15.89 -18.28
C ARG A 239 9.29 -14.78 -17.31
N PHE A 240 8.54 -15.15 -16.27
CA PHE A 240 7.98 -14.21 -15.28
C PHE A 240 8.24 -14.70 -13.84
N PRO A 241 9.51 -14.80 -13.42
CA PRO A 241 9.85 -15.31 -12.10
C PRO A 241 9.27 -14.42 -10.99
N GLY A 242 8.70 -15.03 -9.95
CA GLY A 242 8.13 -14.32 -8.79
C GLY A 242 6.81 -13.59 -9.08
N THR A 243 6.18 -13.86 -10.23
CA THR A 243 4.89 -13.29 -10.63
C THR A 243 3.86 -14.41 -10.80
N GLU A 244 2.59 -14.13 -10.51
CA GLU A 244 1.52 -15.07 -10.82
C GLU A 244 1.36 -15.19 -12.34
N VAL A 245 1.36 -16.42 -12.86
CA VAL A 245 1.25 -16.68 -14.30
C VAL A 245 0.07 -17.58 -14.56
N VAL A 246 -0.86 -17.11 -15.40
CA VAL A 246 -2.11 -17.79 -15.72
C VAL A 246 -2.17 -18.11 -17.21
N VAL A 247 -2.53 -19.36 -17.51
CA VAL A 247 -2.81 -19.80 -18.88
C VAL A 247 -4.32 -19.86 -19.07
N ASP A 248 -4.90 -18.76 -19.53
CA ASP A 248 -6.32 -18.66 -19.87
C ASP A 248 -6.54 -17.53 -20.89
N TRP A 249 -7.73 -17.50 -21.48
CA TRP A 249 -8.17 -16.40 -22.30
C TRP A 249 -8.30 -15.13 -21.45
N PRO A 250 -7.64 -14.01 -21.83
CA PRO A 250 -7.65 -12.76 -21.07
C PRO A 250 -9.02 -12.29 -20.57
N HIS A 251 -10.03 -12.33 -21.43
CA HIS A 251 -11.40 -11.91 -21.09
C HIS A 251 -12.11 -12.87 -20.13
N ARG A 252 -11.85 -14.18 -20.23
CA ARG A 252 -12.42 -15.20 -19.32
C ARG A 252 -11.84 -15.05 -17.93
N TYR A 253 -10.51 -14.95 -17.83
CA TYR A 253 -9.83 -14.69 -16.58
C TYR A 253 -10.34 -13.39 -15.93
N LEU A 254 -10.34 -12.28 -16.69
CA LEU A 254 -10.78 -11.00 -16.15
C LEU A 254 -12.23 -11.04 -15.65
N ALA A 255 -13.14 -11.65 -16.42
CA ALA A 255 -14.53 -11.80 -16.01
C ALA A 255 -14.67 -12.61 -14.71
N ALA A 256 -13.91 -13.69 -14.55
CA ALA A 256 -13.91 -14.48 -13.33
C ALA A 256 -13.32 -13.72 -12.12
N GLU A 257 -12.30 -12.89 -12.33
CA GLU A 257 -11.75 -12.03 -11.27
C GLU A 257 -12.74 -10.92 -10.85
N VAL A 258 -13.50 -10.38 -11.80
CA VAL A 258 -14.58 -9.42 -11.54
C VAL A 258 -15.72 -10.07 -10.75
N GLU A 259 -16.21 -11.22 -11.22
CA GLU A 259 -17.29 -11.98 -10.54
C GLU A 259 -16.92 -12.34 -9.10
N ALA A 260 -15.65 -12.66 -8.88
CA ALA A 260 -15.14 -12.99 -7.54
C ALA A 260 -14.78 -11.77 -6.67
N GLY A 261 -15.09 -10.54 -7.11
CA GLY A 261 -14.83 -9.32 -6.34
C GLY A 261 -13.35 -9.01 -6.12
N ARG A 262 -12.46 -9.50 -6.99
CA ARG A 262 -11.00 -9.31 -6.88
C ARG A 262 -10.45 -8.22 -7.78
N VAL A 263 -11.32 -7.43 -8.42
CA VAL A 263 -10.99 -6.25 -9.22
C VAL A 263 -11.62 -5.05 -8.55
N ASP A 264 -10.81 -4.04 -8.22
CA ASP A 264 -11.22 -2.84 -7.50
C ASP A 264 -10.75 -1.56 -8.21
N GLU A 265 -11.10 -0.41 -7.65
CA GLU A 265 -10.73 0.91 -8.17
C GLU A 265 -9.23 1.21 -8.19
N ARG A 266 -8.41 0.38 -7.55
CA ARG A 266 -6.95 0.51 -7.51
C ARG A 266 -6.27 -0.45 -8.49
N THR A 267 -7.04 -1.35 -9.10
CA THR A 267 -6.55 -2.32 -10.08
C THR A 267 -6.15 -1.61 -11.37
N VAL A 268 -5.03 -2.02 -11.95
CA VAL A 268 -4.53 -1.50 -13.23
C VAL A 268 -4.43 -2.64 -14.24
N ILE A 269 -4.84 -2.39 -15.47
CA ILE A 269 -4.91 -3.39 -16.53
C ILE A 269 -4.04 -2.95 -17.71
N CYS A 270 -3.10 -3.81 -18.10
CA CYS A 270 -2.21 -3.59 -19.24
C CYS A 270 -2.47 -4.66 -20.31
N VAL A 271 -3.06 -4.26 -21.44
CA VAL A 271 -3.29 -5.13 -22.60
C VAL A 271 -2.11 -5.00 -23.56
N LEU A 272 -1.24 -6.01 -23.55
CA LEU A 272 0.02 -6.07 -24.30
C LEU A 272 -0.08 -7.02 -25.51
N THR A 273 -1.29 -7.40 -25.89
CA THR A 273 -1.60 -8.12 -27.13
C THR A 273 -2.29 -7.18 -28.13
N HIS A 274 -2.11 -7.48 -29.43
CA HIS A 274 -2.75 -6.76 -30.54
C HIS A 274 -3.55 -7.69 -31.44
N ASP A 275 -3.69 -8.97 -31.07
CA ASP A 275 -4.51 -9.92 -31.82
C ASP A 275 -5.99 -9.67 -31.46
N PRO A 276 -6.84 -9.33 -32.46
CA PRO A 276 -8.27 -9.05 -32.28
C PRO A 276 -9.04 -10.12 -31.52
N LYS A 277 -8.59 -11.39 -31.57
CA LYS A 277 -9.23 -12.49 -30.85
C LYS A 277 -9.09 -12.37 -29.34
N PHE A 278 -8.09 -11.64 -28.86
CA PHE A 278 -7.79 -11.49 -27.44
C PHE A 278 -7.98 -10.06 -26.94
N ASP A 279 -7.54 -9.04 -27.70
CA ASP A 279 -7.53 -7.66 -27.20
C ASP A 279 -8.92 -7.02 -27.12
N VAL A 280 -9.76 -7.19 -28.14
CA VAL A 280 -11.14 -6.64 -28.13
C VAL A 280 -11.97 -7.23 -26.98
N PRO A 281 -12.08 -8.56 -26.79
CA PRO A 281 -12.92 -9.10 -25.73
C PRO A 281 -12.46 -8.70 -24.32
N VAL A 282 -11.14 -8.64 -24.06
CA VAL A 282 -10.66 -8.26 -22.72
C VAL A 282 -10.85 -6.78 -22.46
N LEU A 283 -10.72 -5.93 -23.47
CA LEU A 283 -10.97 -4.50 -23.35
C LEU A 283 -12.45 -4.18 -23.12
N GLN A 284 -13.38 -4.92 -23.74
CA GLN A 284 -14.81 -4.80 -23.45
C GLN A 284 -15.10 -5.06 -21.96
N VAL A 285 -14.51 -6.12 -21.38
CA VAL A 285 -14.68 -6.41 -19.96
C VAL A 285 -14.01 -5.34 -19.09
N ALA A 286 -12.76 -4.98 -19.41
CA ALA A 286 -11.94 -4.06 -18.62
C ALA A 286 -12.54 -2.64 -18.55
N LEU A 287 -12.95 -2.08 -19.70
CA LEU A 287 -13.46 -0.71 -19.77
C LEU A 287 -14.84 -0.54 -19.10
N ALA A 288 -15.55 -1.65 -18.87
CA ALA A 288 -16.79 -1.65 -18.10
C ALA A 288 -16.57 -1.65 -16.56
N GLN A 289 -15.34 -1.91 -16.09
CA GLN A 289 -15.04 -1.98 -14.66
C GLN A 289 -14.58 -0.62 -14.11
N PRO A 290 -14.79 -0.32 -12.82
CA PRO A 290 -14.35 0.91 -12.19
C PRO A 290 -12.85 0.91 -11.83
N VAL A 291 -11.98 0.34 -12.68
CA VAL A 291 -10.52 0.22 -12.42
C VAL A 291 -9.77 1.56 -12.58
N ALA A 292 -8.62 1.68 -11.91
CA ALA A 292 -7.75 2.87 -11.93
C ALA A 292 -7.20 3.19 -13.33
N TYR A 293 -6.92 2.16 -14.13
CA TYR A 293 -6.21 2.32 -15.40
C TYR A 293 -6.48 1.16 -16.34
N VAL A 294 -6.75 1.46 -17.62
CA VAL A 294 -6.80 0.49 -18.71
C VAL A 294 -5.91 0.99 -19.83
N GLY A 295 -4.76 0.33 -20.00
CA GLY A 295 -3.79 0.67 -21.02
C GLY A 295 -3.72 -0.39 -22.12
N ALA A 296 -3.59 0.02 -23.38
CA ALA A 296 -3.44 -0.91 -24.50
C ALA A 296 -2.26 -0.56 -25.41
N MET A 297 -1.29 -1.48 -25.48
CA MET A 297 -0.05 -1.31 -26.24
C MET A 297 -0.31 -1.34 -27.74
N GLY A 298 0.39 -0.52 -28.51
CA GLY A 298 0.33 -0.54 -29.97
C GLY A 298 0.87 0.73 -30.59
N SER A 299 1.21 0.66 -31.88
CA SER A 299 1.47 1.87 -32.68
C SER A 299 0.21 2.72 -32.83
N ARG A 300 0.31 3.97 -33.30
CA ARG A 300 -0.86 4.81 -33.62
C ARG A 300 -1.83 4.09 -34.57
N ARG A 301 -1.30 3.47 -35.63
CA ARG A 301 -2.10 2.63 -36.54
C ARG A 301 -2.81 1.48 -35.84
N THR A 302 -2.14 0.80 -34.90
CA THR A 302 -2.74 -0.28 -34.09
C THR A 302 -3.83 0.25 -33.17
N HIS A 303 -3.62 1.44 -32.60
CA HIS A 303 -4.62 2.13 -31.78
C HIS A 303 -5.87 2.48 -32.61
N ASP A 304 -5.70 3.10 -33.79
CA ASP A 304 -6.83 3.51 -34.64
C ASP A 304 -7.68 2.30 -35.06
N ASP A 305 -7.03 1.22 -35.48
CA ASP A 305 -7.68 -0.04 -35.85
C ASP A 305 -8.40 -0.70 -34.65
N ARG A 306 -7.76 -0.72 -33.48
CA ARG A 306 -8.38 -1.22 -32.25
C ARG A 306 -9.60 -0.39 -31.87
N LEU A 307 -9.51 0.93 -31.95
CA LEU A 307 -10.61 1.83 -31.60
C LEU A 307 -11.82 1.58 -32.51
N ALA A 308 -11.61 1.44 -33.82
CA ALA A 308 -12.66 1.08 -34.77
C ALA A 308 -13.34 -0.25 -34.39
N ARG A 309 -12.55 -1.28 -34.06
CA ARG A 309 -13.06 -2.60 -33.64
C ARG A 309 -13.84 -2.54 -32.32
N LEU A 310 -13.41 -1.72 -31.35
CA LEU A 310 -14.13 -1.55 -30.08
C LEU A 310 -15.46 -0.82 -30.28
N ILE A 311 -15.49 0.20 -31.16
CA ILE A 311 -16.72 0.89 -31.54
C ILE A 311 -17.69 -0.08 -32.22
N GLU A 312 -17.21 -0.86 -33.19
CA GLU A 312 -18.01 -1.89 -33.87
C GLU A 312 -18.52 -2.95 -32.88
N ALA A 313 -17.71 -3.31 -31.88
CA ALA A 313 -18.09 -4.21 -30.80
C ALA A 313 -19.00 -3.57 -29.72
N GLY A 314 -19.43 -2.32 -29.92
CA GLY A 314 -20.44 -1.65 -29.09
C GLY A 314 -19.93 -1.05 -27.79
N VAL A 315 -18.63 -0.78 -27.65
CA VAL A 315 -18.09 -0.11 -26.45
C VAL A 315 -18.53 1.36 -26.43
N PRO A 316 -19.17 1.84 -25.35
CA PRO A 316 -19.64 3.22 -25.24
C PRO A 316 -18.50 4.27 -25.32
N PRO A 317 -18.76 5.48 -25.85
CA PRO A 317 -17.75 6.54 -25.96
C PRO A 317 -17.10 6.97 -24.64
N ASP A 318 -17.87 7.00 -23.55
CA ASP A 318 -17.39 7.34 -22.21
C ASP A 318 -16.43 6.28 -21.65
N GLN A 319 -16.68 5.00 -21.96
CA GLN A 319 -15.76 3.91 -21.63
C GLN A 319 -14.49 3.97 -22.49
N LEU A 320 -14.62 4.27 -23.79
CA LEU A 320 -13.47 4.43 -24.68
C LEU A 320 -12.56 5.59 -24.25
N ALA A 321 -13.12 6.67 -23.71
CA ALA A 321 -12.34 7.82 -23.22
C ALA A 321 -11.40 7.47 -22.06
N ARG A 322 -11.64 6.34 -21.36
CA ARG A 322 -10.79 5.85 -20.27
C ARG A 322 -9.59 5.02 -20.75
N LEU A 323 -9.54 4.69 -22.04
CA LEU A 323 -8.49 3.85 -22.61
C LEU A 323 -7.21 4.66 -22.85
N SER A 324 -6.14 4.32 -22.13
CA SER A 324 -4.79 4.81 -22.42
C SER A 324 -4.17 4.02 -23.57
N SER A 325 -4.33 4.52 -24.79
CA SER A 325 -3.80 3.88 -26.00
C SER A 325 -3.38 4.93 -27.05
N PRO A 326 -2.16 4.88 -27.63
CA PRO A 326 -1.03 4.04 -27.24
C PRO A 326 -0.67 4.16 -25.76
N ILE A 327 -0.29 3.03 -25.15
CA ILE A 327 -0.03 2.94 -23.70
C ILE A 327 1.22 3.72 -23.29
N GLY A 328 1.18 4.37 -22.13
CA GLY A 328 2.29 5.07 -21.50
C GLY A 328 2.47 6.52 -21.94
N LEU A 329 3.21 7.30 -21.15
CA LEU A 329 3.55 8.68 -21.47
C LEU A 329 4.51 8.78 -22.68
N ASP A 330 4.46 9.90 -23.39
CA ASP A 330 5.40 10.17 -24.48
C ASP A 330 6.79 10.55 -23.93
N LEU A 331 7.60 9.53 -23.65
CA LEU A 331 9.00 9.68 -23.25
C LEU A 331 9.98 9.48 -24.41
N GLY A 332 9.48 9.24 -25.64
CA GLY A 332 10.31 8.79 -26.76
C GLY A 332 10.92 7.39 -26.56
N ALA A 333 10.28 6.55 -25.75
CA ALA A 333 10.74 5.20 -25.38
C ALA A 333 10.93 4.28 -26.60
N ARG A 334 11.99 3.45 -26.57
CA ARG A 334 12.38 2.54 -27.67
C ARG A 334 12.58 1.10 -27.20
N THR A 335 13.05 0.91 -25.95
CA THR A 335 13.28 -0.42 -25.39
C THR A 335 12.09 -0.90 -24.54
N PRO A 336 11.95 -2.21 -24.29
CA PRO A 336 10.94 -2.73 -23.38
C PRO A 336 10.98 -2.10 -21.98
N GLU A 337 12.17 -1.85 -21.44
CA GLU A 337 12.38 -1.20 -20.15
C GLU A 337 11.93 0.27 -20.17
N GLU A 338 12.29 1.03 -21.21
CA GLU A 338 11.84 2.42 -21.36
C GLU A 338 10.32 2.51 -21.54
N THR A 339 9.73 1.59 -22.30
CA THR A 339 8.27 1.50 -22.43
C THR A 339 7.62 1.12 -21.10
N ALA A 340 8.20 0.20 -20.33
CA ALA A 340 7.67 -0.09 -19.00
C ALA A 340 7.68 1.15 -18.11
N VAL A 341 8.77 1.95 -18.13
CA VAL A 341 8.84 3.23 -17.40
C VAL A 341 7.77 4.20 -17.87
N SER A 342 7.51 4.31 -19.19
CA SER A 342 6.46 5.19 -19.68
C SER A 342 5.05 4.76 -19.25
N VAL A 343 4.77 3.46 -19.22
CA VAL A 343 3.51 2.88 -18.72
C VAL A 343 3.35 3.15 -17.23
N ALA A 344 4.38 2.87 -16.43
CA ALA A 344 4.37 3.13 -14.99
C ALA A 344 4.18 4.62 -14.68
N ALA A 345 4.86 5.49 -15.42
CA ALA A 345 4.72 6.93 -15.27
C ALA A 345 3.29 7.40 -15.57
N GLU A 346 2.65 6.86 -16.62
CA GLU A 346 1.25 7.17 -16.92
C GLU A 346 0.30 6.66 -15.83
N ILE A 347 0.47 5.44 -15.33
CA ILE A 347 -0.32 4.89 -14.23
C ILE A 347 -0.26 5.79 -12.99
N ILE A 348 0.95 6.24 -12.62
CA ILE A 348 1.17 7.15 -11.49
C ILE A 348 0.50 8.50 -11.77
N ALA A 349 0.72 9.06 -12.96
CA ALA A 349 0.14 10.34 -13.37
C ALA A 349 -1.39 10.30 -13.32
N THR A 350 -2.04 9.27 -13.85
CA THR A 350 -3.50 9.12 -13.81
C THR A 350 -4.01 9.04 -12.37
N ARG A 351 -3.37 8.24 -11.51
CA ARG A 351 -3.79 8.08 -10.10
C ARG A 351 -3.77 9.41 -9.34
N TRP A 352 -2.73 10.21 -9.53
CA TRP A 352 -2.52 11.47 -8.81
C TRP A 352 -2.89 12.71 -9.64
N ARG A 353 -3.64 12.52 -10.74
CA ARG A 353 -4.06 13.57 -11.67
C ARG A 353 -2.91 14.46 -12.17
N GLY A 354 -1.71 13.90 -12.28
CA GLY A 354 -0.53 14.56 -12.83
C GLY A 354 -0.57 14.63 -14.35
N GLY A 355 -0.02 15.70 -14.92
CA GLY A 355 0.01 15.90 -16.38
C GLY A 355 1.24 15.31 -17.10
N GLY A 356 2.21 14.74 -16.38
CA GLY A 356 3.46 14.23 -16.96
C GLY A 356 4.44 15.31 -17.46
N ALA A 357 4.13 16.60 -17.25
CA ALA A 357 5.00 17.72 -17.61
C ALA A 357 6.22 17.83 -16.68
N ARG A 358 7.27 18.54 -17.12
CA ARG A 358 8.47 18.78 -16.30
C ARG A 358 8.10 19.63 -15.09
N LEU A 359 8.39 19.14 -13.88
CA LEU A 359 8.14 19.90 -12.65
C LEU A 359 8.82 21.28 -12.63
N SER A 360 9.99 21.41 -13.27
CA SER A 360 10.71 22.70 -13.35
C SER A 360 10.00 23.79 -14.15
N THR A 361 8.97 23.43 -14.93
CA THR A 361 8.15 24.38 -15.71
C THR A 361 6.78 24.62 -15.07
N LEU A 362 6.45 23.90 -13.99
CA LEU A 362 5.20 24.05 -13.27
C LEU A 362 5.40 24.93 -12.04
N ASN A 363 4.34 25.63 -11.64
CA ASN A 363 4.29 26.42 -10.41
C ASN A 363 3.34 25.73 -9.41
N GLY A 364 3.52 25.99 -8.12
CA GLY A 364 2.65 25.46 -7.06
C GLY A 364 3.21 24.21 -6.38
N ARG A 365 2.35 23.49 -5.64
CA ARG A 365 2.71 22.24 -4.96
C ARG A 365 2.97 21.13 -5.99
N ILE A 366 3.95 20.26 -5.68
CA ILE A 366 4.32 19.12 -6.55
C ILE A 366 3.22 18.05 -6.54
N HIS A 367 2.63 17.80 -5.38
CA HIS A 367 1.51 16.88 -5.21
C HIS A 367 0.22 17.68 -5.24
N HIS A 368 -0.71 17.29 -6.10
CA HIS A 368 -2.00 17.95 -6.27
C HIS A 368 -3.03 17.33 -5.34
N ASP A 369 -3.89 18.16 -4.75
CA ASP A 369 -5.01 17.69 -3.95
C ASP A 369 -6.04 16.99 -4.86
N ALA A 370 -6.67 15.92 -4.35
CA ALA A 370 -7.74 15.22 -5.04
C ALA A 370 -9.07 15.94 -4.77
N ASP A 371 -9.35 17.01 -5.52
CA ASP A 371 -10.71 17.60 -5.57
C ASP A 371 -11.67 16.76 -6.42
#